data_AF-A0A4U9D4I7-F1
#
_entry.id   AF-A0A4U9D4I7-F1
#
_cell.length_a   1.000
_cell.length_b   1.000
_cell.length_c   1.000
_cell.angle_alpha   90.00
_cell.angle_beta   90.00
_cell.angle_gamma   90.00
#
_symmetry.space_group_name_H-M   'P 1'
#
loop_
_entity.id
_entity.type
_entity.pdbx_description
1 polymer ?
#
loop_
_entity_poly.entity_id
_entity_poly.type
_entity_poly.pdbx_seq_one_letter_code
_entity_poly.pdbx_strand_id
1 'polypeptide(L)'
;MRPRGKRGLYGAWQSFTVALGLLAGAGVVALISAVLSPEELHAWGWRIPFFLAIPMGGVALWLRVKMEETPGFLRQQQQQQRPQASADLSHTLKAITPASAA
;
A
#
# COMPACT_ATOMS: atom_id res chain seq x y z
N MET A 1 -24.46 13.50 6.55
CA MET A 1 -23.25 13.74 7.37
C MET A 1 -22.82 12.43 8.02
N ARG A 2 -21.65 11.87 7.68
CA ARG A 2 -21.18 10.55 8.20
C ARG A 2 -20.26 10.79 9.41
N PRO A 3 -20.39 10.06 10.54
CA PRO A 3 -19.75 10.43 11.81
C PRO A 3 -18.23 10.56 11.67
N ARG A 4 -17.70 11.74 12.00
CA ARG A 4 -16.28 12.08 11.93
C ARG A 4 -15.63 11.66 13.24
N GLY A 5 -15.06 10.45 13.30
CA GLY A 5 -14.39 9.99 14.52
C GLY A 5 -13.23 9.01 14.33
N LYS A 6 -13.14 8.29 13.20
CA LYS A 6 -12.12 7.23 13.02
C LYS A 6 -11.16 7.44 11.84
N ARG A 7 -11.37 8.46 10.99
CA ARG A 7 -10.51 8.74 9.82
C ARG A 7 -9.13 9.26 10.21
N GLY A 8 -9.05 10.05 11.28
CA GLY A 8 -7.78 10.55 11.81
C GLY A 8 -6.90 9.45 12.40
N LEU A 9 -7.50 8.43 13.02
CA LEU A 9 -6.78 7.32 13.64
C LEU A 9 -6.07 6.44 12.60
N TYR A 10 -6.72 6.10 11.49
CA TYR A 10 -6.07 5.33 10.42
C TYR A 10 -4.96 6.11 9.71
N GLY A 11 -5.14 7.42 9.51
CA GLY A 11 -4.09 8.30 8.97
C GLY A 11 -2.89 8.41 9.92
N ALA A 12 -3.16 8.64 11.21
CA ALA A 12 -2.12 8.68 12.25
C ALA A 12 -1.40 7.33 12.39
N TRP A 13 -2.12 6.21 12.26
CA TRP A 13 -1.53 4.87 12.27
C TRP A 13 -0.58 4.66 11.10
N GLN A 14 -0.95 5.13 9.89
CA GLN A 14 -0.06 5.10 8.74
C GLN A 14 1.20 5.93 8.98
N SER A 15 1.06 7.19 9.40
CA SER A 15 2.22 8.04 9.72
C SER A 15 3.10 7.43 10.82
N PHE A 16 2.50 6.82 11.84
CA PHE A 16 3.21 6.11 12.89
C PHE A 16 4.03 4.95 12.35
N THR A 17 3.46 4.12 11.45
CA THR A 17 4.21 3.00 10.84
C THR A 17 5.40 3.48 10.00
N VAL A 18 5.27 4.61 9.30
CA VAL A 18 6.36 5.21 8.52
C VAL A 18 7.46 5.71 9.45
N ALA A 19 7.10 6.48 10.48
CA ALA A 19 8.04 6.98 11.47
C ALA A 19 8.78 5.84 12.19
N LEU A 20 8.04 4.79 12.56
CA LEU A 20 8.61 3.60 13.19
C LEU A 20 9.59 2.87 12.26
N GLY A 21 9.26 2.74 10.97
CA GLY A 21 10.16 2.13 9.99
C GLY A 21 11.45 2.92 9.80
N LEU A 22 11.36 4.25 9.73
CA LEU A 22 12.53 5.13 9.65
C LEU A 22 13.41 5.02 10.90
N LEU A 23 12.79 5.07 12.08
CA LEU A 23 13.49 4.95 13.36
C LEU A 23 14.19 3.58 13.48
N ALA A 24 13.50 2.50 13.11
CA ALA A 24 14.06 1.16 13.11
C ALA A 24 15.25 1.05 12.14
N GLY A 25 15.14 1.59 10.92
CA GLY A 25 16.22 1.60 9.94
C GLY A 25 17.44 2.36 10.44
N ALA A 26 17.25 3.58 10.97
CA ALA A 26 18.32 4.36 11.57
C ALA A 26 18.95 3.64 12.77
N GLY A 27 18.13 3.00 13.62
CA GLY A 27 18.61 2.24 14.77
C GLY A 27 19.46 1.03 14.39
N VAL A 28 19.09 0.29 13.33
CA VAL A 28 19.89 -0.82 12.80
C VAL A 28 21.25 -0.32 12.32
N VAL A 29 21.28 0.76 11.52
CA VAL A 29 22.54 1.34 11.03
C VAL A 29 23.40 1.83 12.20
N ALA A 30 22.81 2.52 13.17
CA ALA A 30 23.52 3.00 14.35
C ALA A 30 24.11 1.83 15.16
N LEU A 31 23.37 0.72 15.32
CA LEU A 31 23.85 -0.46 16.01
C LEU A 31 25.03 -1.11 15.27
N ILE A 32 24.94 -1.25 13.95
CA ILE A 32 26.02 -1.82 13.13
C ILE A 32 27.28 -0.96 13.26
N SER A 33 27.15 0.37 13.16
CA SER A 33 28.27 1.30 13.30
C SER A 33 28.83 1.37 14.72
N ALA A 34 28.05 1.00 15.75
CA ALA A 34 28.53 0.95 17.13
C ALA A 34 29.30 -0.35 17.45
N VAL A 35 29.02 -1.43 16.73
CA VAL A 35 29.61 -2.76 16.98
C VAL A 35 30.79 -3.04 16.04
N LEU A 36 30.79 -2.50 14.82
CA LEU A 36 31.85 -2.71 13.83
C LEU A 36 32.73 -1.48 13.67
N SER A 37 34.03 -1.72 13.49
CA SER A 37 34.97 -0.69 13.05
C SER A 37 34.67 -0.24 11.60
N PRO A 38 35.07 0.99 11.18
CA PRO A 38 34.90 1.46 9.82
C PRO A 38 35.52 0.53 8.77
N GLU A 39 36.64 -0.11 9.11
CA GLU A 39 37.34 -1.06 8.24
C GLU A 39 36.52 -2.34 8.03
N GLU A 40 35.93 -2.89 9.09
CA GLU A 40 35.07 -4.08 9.03
C GLU A 40 33.74 -3.81 8.33
N LEU A 41 33.18 -2.60 8.52
CA LEU A 41 31.95 -2.17 7.84
C LEU A 41 32.12 -2.24 6.31
N HIS A 42 33.23 -1.71 5.79
CA HIS A 42 33.54 -1.72 4.37
C HIS A 42 33.94 -3.11 3.86
N ALA A 43 34.64 -3.91 4.67
CA ALA A 43 35.02 -5.27 4.29
C ALA A 43 33.79 -6.18 4.14
N TRP A 44 32.96 -6.25 5.18
CA TRP A 44 31.86 -7.21 5.25
C TRP A 44 30.57 -6.69 5.89
N GLY A 45 30.64 -5.71 6.79
CA GLY A 45 29.49 -5.22 7.56
C GLY A 45 28.35 -4.65 6.72
N TRP A 46 28.63 -4.10 5.54
CA TRP A 46 27.59 -3.62 4.61
C TRP A 46 26.57 -4.70 4.19
N ARG A 47 26.90 -5.98 4.36
CA ARG A 47 25.99 -7.11 4.03
C ARG A 47 24.93 -7.38 5.10
N ILE A 48 25.20 -7.00 6.36
CA ILE A 48 24.28 -7.19 7.49
C ILE A 48 22.86 -6.65 7.22
N PRO A 49 22.67 -5.41 6.73
CA PRO A 49 21.34 -4.88 6.47
C PRO A 49 20.57 -5.70 5.41
N PHE A 50 21.25 -6.30 4.44
CA PHE A 50 20.59 -7.17 3.44
C PHE A 50 20.10 -8.48 4.06
N PHE A 51 20.91 -9.12 4.91
CA PHE A 51 20.50 -10.31 5.63
C PHE A 51 19.34 -10.04 6.59
N LEU A 52 19.29 -8.85 7.20
CA LEU A 52 18.17 -8.41 8.02
C LEU A 52 16.91 -8.11 7.19
N ALA A 53 17.09 -7.59 5.97
CA ALA A 53 16.00 -7.26 5.04
C ALA A 53 15.30 -8.50 4.47
N ILE A 54 15.98 -9.63 4.31
CA ILE A 54 15.38 -10.88 3.79
C ILE A 54 14.18 -11.36 4.64
N PRO A 55 14.32 -11.62 5.96
CA PRO A 55 13.20 -12.05 6.78
C PRO A 55 12.13 -10.97 6.90
N MET A 56 12.52 -9.69 7.02
CA MET A 56 11.58 -8.56 7.01
C MET A 56 10.76 -8.50 5.71
N GLY A 57 11.41 -8.69 4.56
CA GLY A 57 10.78 -8.75 3.24
C GLY A 57 9.87 -9.97 3.10
N GLY A 58 10.27 -11.12 3.65
CA GLY A 58 9.44 -12.32 3.73
C GLY A 58 8.16 -12.08 4.54
N VAL A 59 8.26 -11.40 5.69
CA VAL A 59 7.10 -11.00 6.49
C VAL A 59 6.22 -10.01 5.73
N ALA A 60 6.81 -9.03 5.03
CA ALA A 60 6.06 -8.06 4.23
C ALA A 60 5.32 -8.73 3.05
N LEU A 61 5.97 -9.70 2.39
CA LEU A 61 5.37 -10.50 1.32
C LEU A 61 4.24 -11.38 1.87
N TRP A 62 4.46 -12.04 3.01
CA TRP A 62 3.45 -12.82 3.68
C TRP A 62 2.22 -11.98 4.06
N LEU A 63 2.45 -10.77 4.59
CA LEU A 63 1.38 -9.83 4.92
C LEU A 63 0.60 -9.41 3.67
N ARG A 64 1.29 -9.18 2.54
CA ARG A 64 0.65 -8.89 1.25
C ARG A 64 -0.22 -10.03 0.75
N VAL A 65 0.27 -11.26 0.82
CA VAL A 65 -0.46 -12.45 0.36
C VAL A 65 -1.67 -12.74 1.26
N LYS A 66 -1.56 -12.50 2.57
CA LYS A 66 -2.67 -12.71 3.52
C LYS A 66 -3.71 -11.60 3.58
N MET A 67 -3.41 -10.40 3.07
CA MET A 67 -4.33 -9.26 3.07
C MET A 67 -5.38 -9.31 1.93
N GLU A 68 -5.42 -10.38 1.14
CA GLU A 68 -6.51 -10.59 0.18
C GLU A 68 -7.85 -10.82 0.89
N GLU A 69 -8.89 -10.21 0.29
CA GLU A 69 -10.31 -10.26 0.64
C GLU A 69 -10.77 -9.51 1.90
N THR A 70 -10.63 -8.17 1.87
CA THR A 70 -11.55 -7.33 2.67
C THR A 70 -12.99 -7.59 2.18
N PRO A 71 -14.00 -7.82 3.04
CA PRO A 71 -15.38 -8.18 2.65
C PRO A 71 -16.13 -7.11 1.81
N GLY A 72 -15.49 -5.98 1.52
CA GLY A 72 -15.94 -5.03 0.50
C GLY A 72 -15.57 -5.45 -0.93
N PHE A 73 -14.42 -6.10 -1.12
CA PHE A 73 -13.90 -6.52 -2.42
C PHE A 73 -14.66 -7.74 -2.98
N LEU A 74 -14.95 -8.73 -2.12
CA LEU A 74 -15.84 -9.87 -2.41
C LEU A 74 -17.24 -9.42 -2.90
N ARG A 75 -17.80 -8.38 -2.28
CA ARG A 75 -19.11 -7.83 -2.67
C ARG A 75 -19.07 -7.08 -4.01
N GLN A 76 -17.96 -6.41 -4.32
CA GLN A 76 -17.78 -5.77 -5.63
C GLN A 76 -17.55 -6.80 -6.76
N GLN A 77 -16.82 -7.89 -6.51
CA GLN A 77 -16.66 -8.95 -7.51
C GLN A 77 -18.00 -9.64 -7.84
N GLN A 78 -18.84 -9.93 -6.84
CA GLN A 78 -20.19 -10.47 -7.09
C GLN A 78 -21.10 -9.48 -7.84
N GLN A 79 -20.91 -8.18 -7.67
CA GLN A 79 -21.67 -7.15 -8.41
C GLN A 79 -21.19 -6.97 -9.85
N GLN A 80 -19.90 -7.20 -10.14
CA GLN A 80 -19.34 -7.15 -11.49
C GLN A 80 -19.69 -8.38 -12.35
N GLN A 81 -20.10 -9.50 -11.73
CA GLN A 81 -20.57 -10.69 -12.45
C GLN A 81 -22.05 -10.64 -12.84
N ARG A 82 -22.79 -9.58 -12.48
CA ARG A 82 -24.04 -9.30 -13.20
C ARG A 82 -23.64 -8.78 -14.57
N PRO A 83 -23.94 -9.49 -15.67
CA PRO A 83 -23.66 -8.97 -17.00
C PRO A 83 -24.35 -7.61 -17.08
N GLN A 84 -23.54 -6.56 -17.26
CA GLN A 84 -23.97 -5.26 -17.77
C GLN A 84 -24.49 -5.47 -19.19
N ALA A 85 -25.58 -6.23 -19.32
CA ALA A 85 -26.46 -6.14 -20.45
C ALA A 85 -26.99 -4.70 -20.42
N SER A 86 -26.62 -3.93 -21.44
CA SER A 86 -27.07 -2.56 -21.69
C SER A 86 -26.69 -1.54 -20.60
N ALA A 87 -25.40 -1.21 -20.51
CA ALA A 87 -25.05 0.19 -20.35
C ALA A 87 -25.63 0.91 -21.58
N ASP A 88 -26.79 1.53 -21.36
CA ASP A 88 -27.65 2.14 -22.35
C ASP A 88 -26.91 3.21 -23.16
N LEU A 89 -26.26 2.84 -24.26
CA LEU A 89 -25.55 3.78 -25.14
C LEU A 89 -26.49 4.82 -25.78
N SER A 90 -27.81 4.66 -25.65
CA SER A 90 -28.79 5.60 -26.21
C SER A 90 -28.89 6.92 -25.42
N HIS A 91 -28.63 6.92 -24.10
CA HIS A 91 -28.62 8.16 -23.31
C HIS A 91 -27.37 9.01 -23.56
N THR A 92 -26.24 8.36 -23.87
CA THR A 92 -24.98 9.05 -24.20
C THR A 92 -24.97 9.56 -25.64
N LEU A 93 -25.54 8.81 -26.59
CA LEU A 93 -25.70 9.28 -27.98
C LEU A 93 -26.67 10.46 -28.09
N LYS A 94 -27.73 10.51 -27.29
CA LYS A 94 -28.64 11.67 -27.21
C LYS A 94 -27.98 12.91 -26.58
N ALA A 95 -27.05 12.73 -25.64
CA ALA A 95 -26.37 13.84 -24.98
C ALA A 95 -25.27 14.49 -25.83
N ILE A 96 -24.70 13.76 -26.79
CA ILE A 96 -23.59 14.22 -27.64
C ILE A 96 -24.06 14.79 -28.98
N THR A 97 -25.35 14.74 -29.30
CA THR A 97 -25.90 15.36 -30.53
C THR A 97 -26.52 16.72 -30.21
N PRO A 98 -25.78 17.83 -30.21
CA PRO A 98 -26.41 19.14 -30.32
C PRO A 98 -27.00 19.23 -31.72
N ALA A 99 -28.22 19.75 -31.80
CA ALA A 99 -28.75 20.33 -33.02
C ALA A 99 -27.77 21.41 -33.53
N SER A 100 -26.82 21.00 -34.37
CA SER A 100 -26.08 21.89 -35.28
C SER A 100 -26.84 21.81 -36.60
N ALA A 101 -27.89 22.62 -36.68
CA ALA A 101 -27.84 23.89 -37.39
C ALA A 101 -28.06 23.66 -38.89
N ALA A 102 -29.35 23.50 -39.22
CA ALA A 102 -29.89 24.05 -40.46
C ALA A 102 -29.92 25.58 -40.36
#